data_AF-A0A9E4V1H4-F1
#
_entry.id   AF-A0A9E4V1H4-F1
#
_cell.length_a   1.000
_cell.length_b   1.000
_cell.length_c   1.000
_cell.angle_alpha   90.00
_cell.angle_beta   90.00
_cell.angle_gamma   90.00
#
_symmetry.space_group_name_H-M   'P 1'
#
loop_
_entity.id
_entity.type
_entity.pdbx_description
1 polymer ?
#
loop_
_entity_poly.entity_id
_entity_poly.type
_entity_poly.pdbx_seq_one_letter_code
_entity_poly.pdbx_strand_id
1 'polypeptide(L)'
;MRAGELVAARLSGEITIAKVLEVEASRVRILLRQKKEARIPAERIVLATGIIVSHDDDVDRFKAEAEALTGSVDVEELWEVVRDESTALTLEDLAELSWGQGAEASQRVALLLQLDRETLYFVNEKGVYTPRSESAVEEIKTRREREARNAHDATALVDALTEGQLPPEMTPHQQILLRDVRGFAVHGDNYTRGPAVKSLLNGVQRATGDIQQLAFDLLVDAGVFSPDEPLELEREGIPEEFPEAAITEARAVDDTHALADENRVDLTSESTVTIDDAGTEDRDDALSLEVDGAGVYRVGIHITDAGTLISPGSALDVEADRRMATLYLPERKVPMLPSEVSTSKGSLQEGQPRIALSLLV
;
A
#
# COMPACT_ATOMS: atom_id res chain seq x y z
N MET A 1 47.12 -24.34 8.08
CA MET A 1 46.18 -25.27 8.72
C MET A 1 46.89 -26.53 9.19
N ARG A 2 46.97 -26.72 10.50
CA ARG A 2 47.50 -27.90 11.20
C ARG A 2 46.57 -28.29 12.36
N ALA A 3 46.66 -29.52 12.85
CA ALA A 3 45.93 -29.93 14.06
C ALA A 3 46.32 -29.06 15.26
N GLY A 4 45.34 -28.66 16.07
CA GLY A 4 45.47 -27.73 17.18
C GLY A 4 45.39 -26.25 16.78
N GLU A 5 45.37 -25.91 15.49
CA GLU A 5 45.32 -24.52 15.04
C GLU A 5 43.91 -23.91 15.21
N LEU A 6 43.84 -22.64 15.64
CA LEU A 6 42.59 -21.86 15.65
C LEU A 6 42.27 -21.34 14.24
N VAL A 7 41.02 -21.44 13.84
CA VAL A 7 40.52 -21.03 12.53
C VAL A 7 39.18 -20.32 12.66
N ALA A 8 38.89 -19.40 11.74
CA ALA A 8 37.54 -18.88 11.54
C ALA A 8 36.89 -19.64 10.40
N ALA A 9 35.67 -20.13 10.61
CA ALA A 9 34.94 -20.97 9.66
C ALA A 9 33.49 -20.48 9.50
N ARG A 10 32.98 -20.49 8.27
CA ARG A 10 31.59 -20.12 7.99
C ARG A 10 30.64 -21.31 8.18
N LEU A 11 29.70 -21.19 9.11
CA LEU A 11 28.73 -22.20 9.51
C LEU A 11 27.34 -21.59 9.51
N SER A 12 26.42 -22.19 8.74
CA SER A 12 25.02 -21.73 8.68
C SER A 12 24.84 -20.23 8.36
N GLY A 13 25.78 -19.65 7.62
CA GLY A 13 25.79 -18.23 7.24
C GLY A 13 26.73 -17.36 8.06
N GLU A 14 27.05 -17.75 9.30
CA GLU A 14 27.85 -16.95 10.24
C GLU A 14 29.30 -17.42 10.33
N ILE A 15 30.22 -16.50 10.61
CA ILE A 15 31.61 -16.84 10.93
C ILE A 15 31.72 -17.26 12.40
N THR A 16 32.29 -18.44 12.65
CA THR A 16 32.54 -18.98 13.98
C THR A 16 34.01 -19.37 14.13
N ILE A 17 34.59 -19.06 15.29
CA ILE A 17 35.96 -19.47 15.64
C ILE A 17 35.94 -20.90 16.16
N ALA A 18 36.88 -21.72 15.70
CA ALA A 18 36.99 -23.13 16.03
C ALA A 18 38.45 -23.58 16.10
N LYS A 19 38.71 -24.72 16.75
CA LYS A 19 40.01 -25.39 16.73
C LYS A 19 40.03 -26.54 15.73
N VAL A 20 41.05 -26.64 14.91
CA VAL A 20 41.26 -27.77 13.99
C VAL A 20 41.65 -29.01 14.77
N LEU A 21 40.90 -30.10 14.60
CA LEU A 21 41.21 -31.41 15.16
C LEU A 21 41.99 -32.26 14.16
N GLU A 22 41.54 -32.26 12.91
CA GLU A 22 42.08 -33.11 11.85
C GLU A 22 41.88 -32.45 10.47
N VAL A 23 42.90 -32.50 9.62
CA VAL A 23 42.86 -31.95 8.26
C VAL A 23 42.94 -33.12 7.28
N GLU A 24 41.93 -33.25 6.43
CA GLU A 24 41.88 -34.22 5.34
C GLU A 24 41.95 -33.51 3.98
N ALA A 25 41.99 -34.26 2.88
CA ALA A 25 42.18 -33.71 1.53
C ALA A 25 41.10 -32.68 1.12
N SER A 26 39.84 -32.85 1.53
CA SER A 26 38.73 -31.95 1.17
C SER A 26 37.89 -31.46 2.35
N ARG A 27 38.12 -32.01 3.55
CA ARG A 27 37.33 -31.70 4.74
C ARG A 27 38.25 -31.46 5.95
N VAL A 28 37.73 -30.69 6.88
CA VAL A 28 38.40 -30.37 8.14
C VAL A 28 37.45 -30.72 9.28
N ARG A 29 37.94 -31.45 10.27
CA ARG A 29 37.24 -31.64 11.55
C ARG A 29 37.63 -30.51 12.49
N ILE A 30 36.63 -29.82 13.02
CA ILE A 30 36.81 -28.67 13.89
C ILE A 30 36.05 -28.86 15.20
N LEU A 31 36.56 -28.26 16.27
CA LEU A 31 35.96 -28.17 17.59
C LEU A 31 35.44 -26.75 17.81
N LEU A 32 34.13 -26.60 18.06
CA LEU A 32 33.47 -25.30 18.19
C LEU A 32 33.47 -24.78 19.64
N ARG A 33 32.84 -25.55 20.55
CA ARG A 33 32.67 -25.20 21.96
C ARG A 33 32.37 -26.46 22.76
N GLN A 34 32.97 -26.61 23.95
CA GLN A 34 32.62 -27.66 24.93
C GLN A 34 32.38 -29.06 24.31
N LYS A 35 33.35 -29.58 23.54
CA LYS A 35 33.31 -30.90 22.86
C LYS A 35 32.35 -31.02 21.66
N LYS A 36 31.72 -29.94 21.20
CA LYS A 36 30.93 -29.96 19.97
C LYS A 36 31.84 -29.94 18.74
N GLU A 37 31.90 -31.07 18.04
CA GLU A 37 32.68 -31.24 16.81
C GLU A 37 31.81 -31.07 15.56
N ALA A 38 32.41 -30.59 14.47
CA ALA A 38 31.80 -30.55 13.15
C ALA A 38 32.83 -30.95 12.09
N ARG A 39 32.36 -31.59 11.01
CA ARG A 39 33.18 -31.90 9.82
C ARG A 39 32.68 -31.08 8.64
N ILE A 40 33.49 -30.15 8.18
CA ILE A 40 33.12 -29.17 7.16
C ILE A 40 34.06 -29.24 5.95
N PRO A 41 33.60 -28.83 4.76
CA PRO A 41 34.49 -28.62 3.60
C PRO A 41 35.61 -27.63 3.94
N ALA A 42 36.83 -27.87 3.45
CA ALA A 42 37.98 -27.00 3.71
C ALA A 42 37.78 -25.56 3.20
N GLU A 43 37.03 -25.38 2.12
CA GLU A 43 36.63 -24.07 1.56
C GLU A 43 35.79 -23.20 2.51
N ARG A 44 35.18 -23.79 3.56
CA ARG A 44 34.43 -23.02 4.57
C ARG A 44 35.34 -22.40 5.62
N ILE A 45 36.63 -22.73 5.63
CA ILE A 45 37.61 -22.01 6.46
C ILE A 45 37.91 -20.68 5.79
N VAL A 46 37.54 -19.60 6.45
CA VAL A 46 37.70 -18.22 5.94
C VAL A 46 39.00 -17.58 6.43
N LEU A 47 39.57 -18.04 7.54
CA LEU A 47 40.88 -17.61 8.03
C LEU A 47 41.56 -18.70 8.86
N ALA A 48 42.85 -18.91 8.61
CA ALA A 48 43.73 -19.74 9.44
C ALA A 48 44.66 -18.83 10.25
N THR A 49 44.58 -18.89 11.59
CA THR A 49 45.23 -17.90 12.47
C THR A 49 46.72 -18.15 12.68
N GLY A 50 47.20 -19.37 12.43
CA GLY A 50 48.55 -19.82 12.79
C GLY A 50 48.76 -20.11 14.28
N ILE A 51 47.78 -19.81 15.15
CA ILE A 51 47.88 -20.05 16.61
C ILE A 51 47.52 -21.50 16.90
N ILE A 52 48.45 -22.25 17.51
CA ILE A 52 48.22 -23.61 17.98
C ILE A 52 47.90 -23.56 19.46
N VAL A 53 46.76 -24.12 19.84
CA VAL A 53 46.32 -24.23 21.22
C VAL A 53 46.19 -25.68 21.65
N SER A 54 46.51 -25.96 22.92
CA SER A 54 46.52 -27.31 23.46
C SER A 54 45.23 -27.64 24.23
N HIS A 55 44.66 -26.66 24.94
CA HIS A 55 43.45 -26.88 25.74
C HIS A 55 42.20 -26.46 24.96
N ASP A 56 41.07 -27.10 25.26
CA ASP A 56 39.79 -26.74 24.63
C ASP A 56 39.31 -25.35 25.09
N ASP A 57 39.59 -24.98 26.34
CA ASP A 57 39.23 -23.68 26.93
C ASP A 57 39.96 -22.50 26.27
N ASP A 58 41.09 -22.76 25.60
CA ASP A 58 41.82 -21.74 24.84
C ASP A 58 41.00 -21.19 23.66
N VAL A 59 40.06 -22.00 23.12
CA VAL A 59 39.14 -21.57 22.04
C VAL A 59 38.15 -20.53 22.54
N ASP A 60 37.51 -20.80 23.68
CA ASP A 60 36.53 -19.89 24.27
C ASP A 60 37.20 -18.59 24.72
N ARG A 61 38.43 -18.66 25.26
CA ARG A 61 39.23 -17.47 25.61
C ARG A 61 39.55 -16.63 24.39
N PHE A 62 40.09 -17.23 23.33
CA PHE A 62 40.42 -16.51 22.11
C PHE A 62 39.18 -15.94 21.42
N LYS A 63 38.05 -16.67 21.46
CA LYS A 63 36.77 -16.16 20.97
C LYS A 63 36.33 -14.92 21.74
N ALA A 64 36.40 -14.94 23.07
CA ALA A 64 36.04 -13.79 23.89
C ALA A 64 36.98 -12.59 23.64
N GLU A 65 38.27 -12.84 23.43
CA GLU A 65 39.26 -11.82 23.08
C GLU A 65 38.99 -11.18 21.73
N ALA A 66 38.81 -11.98 20.67
CA ALA A 66 38.49 -11.46 19.33
C ALA A 66 37.16 -10.71 19.32
N GLU A 67 36.14 -11.22 20.03
CA GLU A 67 34.85 -10.55 20.16
C GLU A 67 34.97 -9.20 20.88
N ALA A 68 35.76 -9.12 21.95
CA ALA A 68 36.01 -7.86 22.66
C ALA A 68 36.70 -6.80 21.77
N LEU A 69 37.56 -7.25 20.84
CA LEU A 69 38.24 -6.37 19.89
C LEU A 69 37.33 -5.88 18.76
N THR A 70 36.20 -6.54 18.48
CA THR A 70 35.28 -6.08 17.40
C THR A 70 34.78 -4.66 17.63
N GLY A 71 34.58 -4.25 18.89
CA GLY A 71 34.16 -2.88 19.23
C GLY A 71 35.22 -1.80 18.97
N SER A 72 36.46 -2.18 18.69
CA SER A 72 37.54 -1.25 18.28
C SER A 72 37.74 -1.16 16.76
N VAL A 73 36.98 -1.95 15.99
CA VAL A 73 37.07 -1.94 14.52
C VAL A 73 36.03 -0.98 13.96
N ASP A 74 36.49 0.13 13.42
CA ASP A 74 35.65 1.06 12.67
C ASP A 74 35.76 0.76 11.16
N VAL A 75 34.73 0.11 10.62
CA VAL A 75 34.70 -0.28 9.19
C VAL A 75 34.46 0.93 8.29
N GLU A 76 33.76 1.96 8.78
CA GLU A 76 33.53 3.20 8.04
C GLU A 76 34.85 3.98 7.91
N GLU A 77 35.62 4.14 8.99
CA GLU A 77 36.93 4.78 8.95
C GLU A 77 37.90 4.03 8.02
N LEU A 78 37.93 2.70 8.10
CA LEU A 78 38.75 1.89 7.18
C LEU A 78 38.35 2.10 5.73
N TRP A 79 37.04 2.14 5.46
CA TRP A 79 36.53 2.44 4.13
C TRP A 79 36.89 3.84 3.67
N GLU A 80 36.81 4.87 4.51
CA GLU A 80 37.19 6.24 4.16
C GLU A 80 38.65 6.35 3.71
N VAL A 81 39.54 5.56 4.30
CA VAL A 81 40.96 5.51 3.93
C VAL A 81 41.16 4.90 2.53
N VAL A 82 40.38 3.89 2.15
CA VAL A 82 40.61 3.11 0.92
C VAL A 82 39.55 3.32 -0.17
N ARG A 83 38.51 4.13 0.06
CA ARG A 83 37.36 4.27 -0.88
C ARG A 83 37.73 4.80 -2.27
N ASP A 84 38.83 5.55 -2.36
CA ASP A 84 39.36 6.06 -3.63
C ASP A 84 40.31 5.06 -4.32
N GLU A 85 40.69 3.98 -3.61
CA GLU A 85 41.51 2.91 -4.16
C GLU A 85 40.61 1.92 -4.91
N SER A 86 40.84 1.77 -6.22
CA SER A 86 40.12 0.78 -7.04
C SER A 86 40.65 -0.65 -6.86
N THR A 87 41.47 -0.89 -5.85
CA THR A 87 42.24 -2.13 -5.69
C THR A 87 41.56 -3.05 -4.71
N ALA A 88 41.52 -4.34 -5.06
CA ALA A 88 41.04 -5.38 -4.17
C ALA A 88 42.04 -5.58 -3.02
N LEU A 89 41.57 -5.51 -1.78
CA LEU A 89 42.37 -5.63 -0.57
C LEU A 89 42.17 -7.00 0.07
N THR A 90 43.22 -7.56 0.64
CA THR A 90 43.13 -8.76 1.48
C THR A 90 42.79 -8.37 2.92
N LEU A 91 42.39 -9.37 3.73
CA LEU A 91 42.20 -9.15 5.16
C LEU A 91 43.48 -8.65 5.86
N GLU A 92 44.66 -9.06 5.38
CA GLU A 92 45.94 -8.60 5.93
C GLU A 92 46.17 -7.12 5.62
N ASP A 93 45.86 -6.67 4.40
CA ASP A 93 46.01 -5.26 4.02
C ASP A 93 45.12 -4.36 4.89
N LEU A 94 43.86 -4.77 5.11
CA LEU A 94 42.93 -4.04 5.98
C LEU A 94 43.34 -4.07 7.47
N ALA A 95 43.91 -5.20 7.92
CA ALA A 95 44.42 -5.31 9.29
C ALA A 95 45.66 -4.43 9.52
N GLU A 96 46.52 -4.31 8.50
CA GLU A 96 47.67 -3.41 8.53
C GLU A 96 47.26 -1.94 8.60
N LEU A 97 46.20 -1.55 7.88
CA LEU A 97 45.66 -0.19 7.97
C LEU A 97 45.11 0.14 9.36
N SER A 98 44.54 -0.85 10.06
CA SER A 98 43.94 -0.69 11.38
C SER A 98 44.97 -0.67 12.52
N TRP A 99 45.97 -1.56 12.49
CA TRP A 99 46.89 -1.78 13.61
C TRP A 99 48.38 -1.73 13.24
N GLY A 100 48.70 -1.41 11.98
CA GLY A 100 50.06 -1.42 11.46
C GLY A 100 50.59 -2.83 11.13
N GLN A 101 51.87 -2.88 10.77
CA GLN A 101 52.56 -4.13 10.43
C GLN A 101 52.56 -5.10 11.63
N GLY A 102 52.05 -6.31 11.41
CA GLY A 102 52.08 -7.39 12.40
C GLY A 102 50.82 -7.52 13.28
N ALA A 103 49.64 -7.19 12.73
CA ALA A 103 48.37 -7.37 13.44
C ALA A 103 48.23 -8.79 14.03
N GLU A 104 47.88 -8.85 15.31
CA GLU A 104 47.72 -10.10 16.05
C GLU A 104 46.59 -10.93 15.44
N ALA A 105 46.62 -12.26 15.66
CA ALA A 105 45.59 -13.10 15.07
C ALA A 105 44.19 -12.83 15.65
N SER A 106 44.09 -12.39 16.91
CA SER A 106 42.82 -11.96 17.52
C SER A 106 42.27 -10.69 16.85
N GLN A 107 43.14 -9.73 16.49
CA GLN A 107 42.76 -8.52 15.73
C GLN A 107 42.28 -8.86 14.32
N ARG A 108 42.99 -9.73 13.59
CA ARG A 108 42.58 -10.18 12.24
C ARG A 108 41.23 -10.90 12.25
N VAL A 109 40.99 -11.72 13.27
CA VAL A 109 39.69 -12.39 13.46
C VAL A 109 38.60 -11.38 13.83
N ALA A 110 38.89 -10.39 14.69
CA ALA A 110 37.96 -9.33 15.04
C ALA A 110 37.53 -8.51 13.80
N LEU A 111 38.49 -8.09 12.98
CA LEU A 111 38.24 -7.39 11.72
C LEU A 111 37.39 -8.23 10.77
N LEU A 112 37.71 -9.52 10.61
CA LEU A 112 36.93 -10.45 9.79
C LEU A 112 35.47 -10.55 10.27
N LEU A 113 35.25 -10.64 11.58
CA LEU A 113 33.90 -10.69 12.16
C LEU A 113 33.14 -9.38 11.89
N GLN A 114 33.80 -8.23 12.02
CA GLN A 114 33.15 -6.94 11.80
C GLN A 114 32.84 -6.69 10.31
N LEU A 115 33.74 -7.06 9.39
CA LEU A 115 33.50 -6.98 7.94
C LEU A 115 32.35 -7.89 7.47
N ASP A 116 32.11 -9.01 8.17
CA ASP A 116 30.97 -9.89 7.91
C ASP A 116 29.64 -9.31 8.41
N ARG A 117 29.69 -8.53 9.50
CA ARG A 117 28.52 -7.82 10.07
C ARG A 117 28.17 -6.57 9.27
N GLU A 118 29.18 -5.79 8.89
CA GLU A 118 29.04 -4.51 8.19
C GLU A 118 29.34 -4.61 6.70
N THR A 119 28.41 -5.23 5.98
CA THR A 119 28.49 -5.43 4.53
C THR A 119 28.21 -4.18 3.69
N LEU A 120 28.04 -3.02 4.34
CA LEU A 120 27.70 -1.77 3.68
C LEU A 120 28.88 -1.24 2.85
N TYR A 121 30.07 -1.25 3.43
CA TYR A 121 31.22 -0.53 2.88
C TYR A 121 32.07 -1.37 1.92
N PHE A 122 32.11 -2.68 2.11
CA PHE A 122 32.94 -3.59 1.32
C PHE A 122 32.12 -4.68 0.62
N VAL A 123 32.54 -5.05 -0.59
CA VAL A 123 32.12 -6.28 -1.26
C VAL A 123 33.16 -7.35 -0.95
N ASN A 124 32.73 -8.49 -0.39
CA ASN A 124 33.61 -9.63 -0.13
C ASN A 124 33.42 -10.71 -1.20
N GLU A 125 34.47 -10.98 -1.97
CA GLU A 125 34.55 -12.08 -2.92
C GLU A 125 35.69 -13.02 -2.53
N LYS A 126 35.35 -14.15 -1.89
CA LYS A 126 36.31 -15.20 -1.49
C LYS A 126 37.49 -14.69 -0.63
N GLY A 127 37.23 -13.76 0.28
CA GLY A 127 38.24 -13.21 1.19
C GLY A 127 39.01 -12.02 0.62
N VAL A 128 38.59 -11.52 -0.54
CA VAL A 128 39.03 -10.27 -1.15
C VAL A 128 37.95 -9.22 -0.91
N TYR A 129 38.35 -8.08 -0.36
CA TYR A 129 37.48 -6.96 0.00
C TYR A 129 37.71 -5.80 -0.96
N THR A 130 36.65 -5.45 -1.69
CA THR A 130 36.68 -4.30 -2.59
C THR A 130 35.83 -3.19 -1.96
N PRO A 131 36.39 -1.98 -1.72
CA PRO A 131 35.61 -0.87 -1.19
C PRO A 131 34.55 -0.44 -2.19
N ARG A 132 33.36 -0.10 -1.69
CA ARG A 132 32.29 0.49 -2.51
C ARG A 132 32.58 1.96 -2.77
N SER A 133 32.08 2.51 -3.87
CA SER A 133 32.11 3.95 -4.08
C SER A 133 31.22 4.67 -3.07
N GLU A 134 31.52 5.95 -2.81
CA GLU A 134 30.69 6.82 -1.96
C GLU A 134 29.23 6.87 -2.44
N SER A 135 29.02 6.98 -3.75
CA SER A 135 27.68 6.93 -4.35
C SER A 135 26.95 5.61 -4.05
N ALA A 136 27.65 4.47 -4.11
CA ALA A 136 27.05 3.17 -3.86
C ALA A 136 26.72 2.98 -2.37
N VAL A 137 27.56 3.48 -1.46
CA VAL A 137 27.28 3.45 -0.02
C VAL A 137 26.05 4.31 0.29
N GLU A 138 25.98 5.53 -0.25
CA GLU A 138 24.88 6.45 -0.01
C GLU A 138 23.55 5.93 -0.58
N GLU A 139 23.57 5.34 -1.77
CA GLU A 139 22.41 4.67 -2.37
C GLU A 139 21.91 3.51 -1.50
N ILE A 140 22.81 2.70 -0.94
CA ILE A 140 22.44 1.60 -0.04
C ILE A 140 21.89 2.13 1.30
N LYS A 141 22.51 3.16 1.90
CA LYS A 141 22.02 3.82 3.13
C LYS A 141 20.61 4.34 2.91
N THR A 142 20.40 5.17 1.89
CA THR A 142 19.10 5.73 1.52
C THR A 142 18.06 4.65 1.27
N ARG A 143 18.43 3.57 0.55
CA ARG A 143 17.52 2.45 0.29
C ARG A 143 17.12 1.72 1.59
N ARG A 144 18.08 1.42 2.48
CA ARG A 144 17.81 0.76 3.76
C ARG A 144 16.91 1.61 4.65
N GLU A 145 17.14 2.91 4.71
CA GLU A 145 16.29 3.84 5.47
C GLU A 145 14.86 3.88 4.93
N ARG A 146 14.71 3.93 3.59
CA ARG A 146 13.40 3.87 2.95
C ARG A 146 12.69 2.55 3.21
N GLU A 147 13.41 1.42 3.10
CA GLU A 147 12.85 0.09 3.40
C GLU A 147 12.40 -0.01 4.87
N ALA A 148 13.22 0.49 5.81
CA ALA A 148 12.88 0.53 7.23
C ALA A 148 11.66 1.42 7.50
N ARG A 149 11.59 2.61 6.88
CA ARG A 149 10.43 3.49 6.97
C ARG A 149 9.17 2.84 6.40
N ASN A 150 9.26 2.23 5.22
CA ASN A 150 8.13 1.54 4.60
C ASN A 150 7.64 0.36 5.46
N ALA A 151 8.55 -0.38 6.09
CA ALA A 151 8.20 -1.48 6.99
C ALA A 151 7.51 -0.96 8.27
N HIS A 152 8.00 0.15 8.82
CA HIS A 152 7.36 0.83 9.94
C HIS A 152 5.95 1.31 9.58
N ASP A 153 5.80 2.00 8.45
CA ASP A 153 4.52 2.50 7.94
C ASP A 153 3.51 1.36 7.73
N ALA A 154 3.97 0.23 7.18
CA ALA A 154 3.15 -0.96 6.96
C ALA A 154 2.66 -1.56 8.29
N THR A 155 3.56 -1.71 9.27
CA THR A 155 3.21 -2.22 10.60
C THR A 155 2.21 -1.29 11.29
N ALA A 156 2.49 0.02 11.31
CA ALA A 156 1.64 1.01 11.94
C ALA A 156 0.23 1.08 11.31
N LEU A 157 0.12 0.92 9.99
CA LEU A 157 -1.18 0.87 9.33
C LEU A 157 -1.97 -0.38 9.73
N VAL A 158 -1.33 -1.55 9.73
CA VAL A 158 -1.99 -2.82 10.10
C VAL A 158 -2.45 -2.80 11.56
N ASP A 159 -1.63 -2.26 12.46
CA ASP A 159 -1.98 -2.09 13.87
C ASP A 159 -3.21 -1.18 14.01
N ALA A 160 -3.20 -0.01 13.36
CA ALA A 160 -4.33 0.93 13.39
C ALA A 160 -5.62 0.30 12.86
N LEU A 161 -5.56 -0.39 11.71
CA LEU A 161 -6.71 -1.10 11.14
C LEU A 161 -7.24 -2.19 12.08
N THR A 162 -6.34 -2.91 12.76
CA THR A 162 -6.72 -3.94 13.73
C THR A 162 -7.41 -3.35 14.96
N GLU A 163 -7.05 -2.13 15.34
CA GLU A 163 -7.70 -1.34 16.40
C GLU A 163 -9.00 -0.66 15.94
N GLY A 164 -9.40 -0.82 14.67
CA GLY A 164 -10.60 -0.19 14.13
C GLY A 164 -10.46 1.32 13.93
N GLN A 165 -9.26 1.79 13.61
CA GLN A 165 -8.99 3.21 13.37
C GLN A 165 -8.05 3.43 12.18
N LEU A 166 -7.98 4.66 11.71
CA LEU A 166 -6.95 5.10 10.76
C LEU A 166 -5.90 5.94 11.48
N PRO A 167 -4.63 5.90 11.03
CA PRO A 167 -3.63 6.85 11.50
C PRO A 167 -4.11 8.30 11.28
N PRO A 168 -3.96 9.20 12.28
CA PRO A 168 -4.49 10.58 12.19
C PRO A 168 -3.85 11.38 11.06
N GLU A 169 -2.57 11.14 10.79
CA GLU A 169 -1.84 11.67 9.62
C GLU A 169 -1.18 10.51 8.90
N MET A 170 -1.72 10.14 7.73
CA MET A 170 -1.16 9.04 6.93
C MET A 170 -0.02 9.52 6.05
N THR A 171 1.10 8.77 6.07
CA THR A 171 2.18 8.98 5.10
C THR A 171 1.71 8.65 3.68
N PRO A 172 2.38 9.17 2.63
CA PRO A 172 2.08 8.78 1.26
C PRO A 172 2.17 7.25 1.02
N HIS A 173 3.06 6.56 1.74
CA HIS A 173 3.17 5.11 1.65
C HIS A 173 1.97 4.42 2.31
N GLN A 174 1.52 4.88 3.48
CA GLN A 174 0.31 4.35 4.14
C GLN A 174 -0.94 4.56 3.29
N GLN A 175 -1.09 5.70 2.61
CA GLN A 175 -2.20 5.94 1.68
C GLN A 175 -2.21 4.95 0.52
N ILE A 176 -1.03 4.63 -0.03
CA ILE A 176 -0.88 3.60 -1.08
C ILE A 176 -1.28 2.23 -0.53
N LEU A 177 -0.81 1.86 0.66
CA LEU A 177 -1.16 0.58 1.28
C LEU A 177 -2.66 0.47 1.56
N LEU A 178 -3.29 1.53 2.10
CA LEU A 178 -4.73 1.56 2.36
C LEU A 178 -5.53 1.40 1.06
N ARG A 179 -5.14 2.11 0.00
CA ARG A 179 -5.73 1.95 -1.34
C ARG A 179 -5.57 0.52 -1.86
N ASP A 180 -4.41 -0.09 -1.64
CA ASP A 180 -4.15 -1.45 -2.08
C ASP A 180 -5.01 -2.46 -1.27
N VAL A 181 -5.18 -2.27 0.05
CA VAL A 181 -6.09 -3.06 0.89
C VAL A 181 -7.54 -2.90 0.42
N ARG A 182 -7.99 -1.67 0.13
CA ARG A 182 -9.31 -1.38 -0.44
C ARG A 182 -9.53 -2.11 -1.77
N GLY A 183 -8.59 -1.96 -2.70
CA GLY A 183 -8.67 -2.62 -4.00
C GLY A 183 -8.69 -4.16 -3.89
N PHE A 184 -7.96 -4.73 -2.93
CA PHE A 184 -8.02 -6.16 -2.67
C PHE A 184 -9.34 -6.60 -2.04
N ALA A 185 -9.92 -5.83 -1.11
CA ALA A 185 -11.23 -6.13 -0.55
C ALA A 185 -12.33 -6.16 -1.64
N VAL A 186 -12.26 -5.22 -2.59
CA VAL A 186 -13.21 -5.09 -3.71
C VAL A 186 -13.03 -6.18 -4.76
N HIS A 187 -11.80 -6.40 -5.24
CA HIS A 187 -11.55 -7.25 -6.42
C HIS A 187 -10.99 -8.64 -6.09
N GLY A 188 -10.61 -8.89 -4.83
CA GLY A 188 -10.03 -10.15 -4.38
C GLY A 188 -8.79 -10.54 -5.17
N ASP A 189 -8.75 -11.79 -5.62
CA ASP A 189 -7.65 -12.35 -6.40
C ASP A 189 -7.44 -11.69 -7.78
N ASN A 190 -8.43 -10.95 -8.28
CA ASN A 190 -8.28 -10.18 -9.51
C ASN A 190 -7.52 -8.86 -9.31
N TYR A 191 -7.26 -8.46 -8.05
CA TYR A 191 -6.49 -7.26 -7.78
C TYR A 191 -5.00 -7.48 -8.05
N THR A 192 -4.40 -6.64 -8.88
CA THR A 192 -3.00 -6.79 -9.34
C THR A 192 -1.98 -6.83 -8.20
N ARG A 193 -2.24 -6.16 -7.08
CA ARG A 193 -1.38 -6.14 -5.89
C ARG A 193 -1.83 -7.09 -4.78
N GLY A 194 -2.73 -8.03 -5.07
CA GLY A 194 -3.24 -9.01 -4.10
C GLY A 194 -2.16 -9.74 -3.30
N PRO A 195 -1.06 -10.24 -3.89
CA PRO A 195 0.01 -10.90 -3.13
C PRO A 195 0.68 -10.00 -2.09
N ALA A 196 0.83 -8.71 -2.38
CA ALA A 196 1.41 -7.75 -1.45
C ALA A 196 0.48 -7.50 -0.25
N VAL A 197 -0.83 -7.37 -0.52
CA VAL A 197 -1.85 -7.22 0.54
C VAL A 197 -1.94 -8.48 1.40
N LYS A 198 -1.92 -9.68 0.78
CA LYS A 198 -1.88 -10.94 1.53
C LYS A 198 -0.65 -11.02 2.44
N SER A 199 0.51 -10.59 1.97
CA SER A 199 1.73 -10.54 2.80
C SER A 199 1.63 -9.50 3.92
N LEU A 200 0.97 -8.37 3.68
CA LEU A 200 0.74 -7.32 4.67
C LEU A 200 -0.18 -7.81 5.80
N LEU A 201 -1.23 -8.57 5.46
CA LEU A 201 -2.26 -9.01 6.41
C LEU A 201 -2.00 -10.39 7.03
N ASN A 202 -0.96 -11.13 6.60
CA ASN A 202 -0.70 -12.51 7.02
C ASN A 202 -0.54 -12.68 8.56
N GLY A 203 -0.17 -11.63 9.28
CA GLY A 203 0.00 -11.64 10.73
C GLY A 203 -1.26 -11.33 11.54
N VAL A 204 -2.35 -10.90 10.89
CA VAL A 204 -3.57 -10.47 11.57
C VAL A 204 -4.43 -11.69 11.88
N GLN A 205 -4.62 -11.98 13.17
CA GLN A 205 -5.45 -13.10 13.62
C GLN A 205 -6.91 -12.66 13.80
N ARG A 206 -7.80 -13.14 12.92
CA ARG A 206 -9.25 -13.10 13.11
C ARG A 206 -9.87 -14.47 12.83
N ALA A 207 -11.14 -14.63 13.20
CA ALA A 207 -11.90 -15.86 12.99
C ALA A 207 -12.14 -16.17 11.50
N THR A 208 -11.96 -15.20 10.62
CA THR A 208 -12.13 -15.31 9.16
C THR A 208 -10.90 -15.97 8.52
N GLY A 209 -11.11 -17.14 7.89
CA GLY A 209 -10.07 -17.85 7.12
C GLY A 209 -9.84 -17.29 5.71
N ASP A 210 -10.67 -16.35 5.28
CA ASP A 210 -10.57 -15.67 3.99
C ASP A 210 -9.93 -14.28 4.17
N ILE A 211 -8.79 -14.06 3.51
CA ILE A 211 -8.04 -12.79 3.59
C ILE A 211 -8.81 -11.66 2.91
N GLN A 212 -9.62 -11.93 1.88
CA GLN A 212 -10.43 -10.90 1.25
C GLN A 212 -11.51 -10.38 2.22
N GLN A 213 -12.21 -11.29 2.89
CA GLN A 213 -13.18 -10.93 3.92
C GLN A 213 -12.50 -10.21 5.10
N LEU A 214 -11.32 -10.67 5.53
CA LEU A 214 -10.54 -9.99 6.55
C LEU A 214 -10.22 -8.53 6.15
N ALA A 215 -9.79 -8.29 4.91
CA ALA A 215 -9.52 -6.95 4.42
C ALA A 215 -10.77 -6.07 4.45
N PHE A 216 -11.93 -6.62 4.04
CA PHE A 216 -13.22 -5.91 4.12
C PHE A 216 -13.59 -5.58 5.57
N ASP A 217 -13.56 -6.55 6.48
CA ASP A 217 -13.90 -6.37 7.89
C ASP A 217 -13.03 -5.30 8.56
N LEU A 218 -11.72 -5.28 8.27
CA LEU A 218 -10.81 -4.26 8.79
C LEU A 218 -11.14 -2.86 8.29
N LEU A 219 -11.56 -2.73 7.02
CA LEU A 219 -11.97 -1.45 6.45
C LEU A 219 -13.32 -0.97 7.01
N VAL A 220 -14.24 -1.90 7.31
CA VAL A 220 -15.49 -1.60 7.99
C VAL A 220 -15.22 -1.09 9.41
N ASP A 221 -14.39 -1.80 10.16
CA ASP A 221 -14.06 -1.41 11.54
C ASP A 221 -13.35 -0.06 11.60
N ALA A 222 -12.47 0.23 10.63
CA ALA A 222 -11.77 1.50 10.52
C ALA A 222 -12.64 2.66 9.95
N GLY A 223 -13.91 2.40 9.60
CA GLY A 223 -14.84 3.39 9.05
C GLY A 223 -14.54 3.80 7.61
N VAL A 224 -13.76 3.01 6.87
CA VAL A 224 -13.47 3.22 5.44
C VAL A 224 -14.58 2.66 4.58
N PHE A 225 -15.14 1.52 4.98
CA PHE A 225 -16.33 0.93 4.36
C PHE A 225 -17.49 0.95 5.34
N SER A 226 -18.70 0.95 4.78
CA SER A 226 -19.89 0.58 5.53
C SER A 226 -20.05 -0.96 5.56
N PRO A 227 -20.75 -1.53 6.56
CA PRO A 227 -21.03 -2.98 6.59
C PRO A 227 -21.74 -3.49 5.34
N ASP A 228 -22.55 -2.64 4.72
CA ASP A 228 -23.32 -2.91 3.50
C ASP A 228 -22.70 -2.18 2.29
N GLU A 229 -21.39 -1.94 2.27
CA GLU A 229 -20.76 -1.18 1.18
C GLU A 229 -21.05 -1.83 -0.19
N PRO A 230 -21.63 -1.10 -1.16
CA PRO A 230 -21.96 -1.65 -2.47
C PRO A 230 -20.71 -1.78 -3.35
N LEU A 231 -19.87 -2.79 -3.06
CA LEU A 231 -18.60 -3.04 -3.74
C LEU A 231 -18.74 -3.19 -5.25
N GLU A 232 -19.91 -3.63 -5.73
CA GLU A 232 -20.23 -3.78 -7.15
C GLU A 232 -20.13 -2.47 -7.93
N LEU A 233 -20.41 -1.32 -7.31
CA LEU A 233 -20.27 -0.02 -7.96
C LEU A 233 -18.81 0.20 -8.40
N GLU A 234 -17.86 -0.08 -7.51
CA GLU A 234 -16.45 0.06 -7.82
C GLU A 234 -15.97 -1.05 -8.77
N ARG A 235 -16.46 -2.28 -8.62
CA ARG A 235 -16.07 -3.42 -9.49
C ARG A 235 -16.46 -3.19 -10.94
N GLU A 236 -17.64 -2.63 -11.17
CA GLU A 236 -18.15 -2.31 -12.51
C GLU A 236 -17.72 -0.91 -12.99
N GLY A 237 -17.00 -0.15 -12.15
CA GLY A 237 -16.50 1.19 -12.49
C GLY A 237 -17.63 2.21 -12.68
N ILE A 238 -18.73 2.06 -11.93
CA ILE A 238 -19.87 2.97 -11.95
C ILE A 238 -19.48 4.25 -11.19
N PRO A 239 -19.42 5.41 -11.86
CA PRO A 239 -19.03 6.66 -11.21
C PRO A 239 -20.16 7.16 -10.31
N GLU A 240 -19.83 7.47 -9.06
CA GLU A 240 -20.79 8.07 -8.11
C GLU A 240 -20.73 9.60 -8.17
N GLU A 241 -19.54 10.16 -8.24
CA GLU A 241 -19.32 11.61 -8.32
C GLU A 241 -19.53 12.15 -9.74
N PHE A 242 -20.12 13.35 -9.83
CA PHE A 242 -20.29 14.05 -11.10
C PHE A 242 -19.03 14.84 -11.47
N PRO A 243 -18.68 14.93 -12.76
CA PRO A 243 -17.65 15.84 -13.24
C PRO A 243 -17.96 17.31 -12.87
N GLU A 244 -16.92 18.09 -12.56
CA GLU A 244 -17.06 19.51 -12.17
C GLU A 244 -17.81 20.35 -13.22
N ALA A 245 -17.61 20.04 -14.51
CA ALA A 245 -18.32 20.70 -15.61
C ALA A 245 -19.84 20.47 -15.53
N ALA A 246 -20.28 19.23 -15.28
CA ALA A 246 -21.69 18.89 -15.14
C ALA A 246 -22.32 19.57 -13.91
N ILE A 247 -21.61 19.62 -12.77
CA ILE A 247 -22.05 20.34 -11.57
C ILE A 247 -22.17 21.84 -11.82
N THR A 248 -21.23 22.42 -12.56
CA THR A 248 -21.24 23.87 -12.89
C THR A 248 -22.46 24.21 -13.75
N GLU A 249 -22.73 23.40 -14.78
CA GLU A 249 -23.91 23.57 -15.61
C GLU A 249 -25.21 23.34 -14.81
N ALA A 250 -25.26 22.33 -13.93
CA ALA A 250 -26.42 22.05 -13.08
C ALA A 250 -26.83 23.26 -12.24
N ARG A 251 -25.85 23.95 -11.66
CA ARG A 251 -26.07 25.15 -10.85
C ARG A 251 -26.50 26.37 -11.66
N ALA A 252 -26.25 26.37 -12.96
CA ALA A 252 -26.59 27.45 -13.86
C ALA A 252 -27.94 27.23 -14.59
N VAL A 253 -28.58 26.08 -14.40
CA VAL A 253 -29.89 25.76 -15.01
C VAL A 253 -30.93 26.80 -14.58
N ASP A 254 -31.53 27.42 -15.58
CA ASP A 254 -32.52 28.48 -15.44
C ASP A 254 -33.73 28.18 -16.33
N ASP A 255 -34.91 28.11 -15.70
CA ASP A 255 -36.19 27.85 -16.35
C ASP A 255 -37.02 29.12 -16.59
N THR A 256 -36.53 30.30 -16.18
CA THR A 256 -37.30 31.55 -16.26
C THR A 256 -37.71 31.91 -17.67
N HIS A 257 -36.84 31.69 -18.67
CA HIS A 257 -37.17 31.92 -20.06
C HIS A 257 -38.27 30.98 -20.57
N ALA A 258 -38.19 29.70 -20.20
CA ALA A 258 -39.17 28.70 -20.60
C ALA A 258 -40.54 28.94 -19.93
N LEU A 259 -40.55 29.36 -18.66
CA LEU A 259 -41.77 29.76 -17.95
C LEU A 259 -42.44 31.01 -18.55
N ALA A 260 -41.68 31.88 -19.20
CA ALA A 260 -42.18 33.09 -19.85
C ALA A 260 -42.52 32.89 -21.35
N ASP A 261 -42.34 31.69 -21.89
CA ASP A 261 -42.58 31.42 -23.32
C ASP A 261 -44.08 31.33 -23.64
N GLU A 262 -44.58 32.30 -24.40
CA GLU A 262 -45.98 32.39 -24.84
C GLU A 262 -46.42 31.22 -25.74
N ASN A 263 -45.48 30.45 -26.29
CA ASN A 263 -45.79 29.26 -27.08
C ASN A 263 -46.16 28.05 -26.21
N ARG A 264 -45.95 28.12 -24.89
CA ARG A 264 -46.37 27.07 -23.95
C ARG A 264 -47.81 27.29 -23.51
N VAL A 265 -48.52 26.19 -23.26
CA VAL A 265 -49.87 26.23 -22.71
C VAL A 265 -49.77 26.39 -21.20
N ASP A 266 -50.40 27.45 -20.67
CA ASP A 266 -50.51 27.67 -19.22
C ASP A 266 -51.59 26.74 -18.63
N LEU A 267 -51.14 25.79 -17.80
CA LEU A 267 -51.99 24.84 -17.07
C LEU A 267 -51.90 25.07 -15.55
N THR A 268 -51.39 26.22 -15.09
CA THR A 268 -51.17 26.49 -13.66
C THR A 268 -52.47 26.61 -12.85
N SER A 269 -53.62 26.76 -13.52
CA SER A 269 -54.95 26.72 -12.90
C SER A 269 -55.50 25.31 -12.69
N GLU A 270 -54.92 24.31 -13.34
CA GLU A 270 -55.36 22.91 -13.22
C GLU A 270 -55.03 22.36 -11.83
N SER A 271 -55.94 21.56 -11.28
CA SER A 271 -55.68 20.87 -10.02
C SER A 271 -54.82 19.64 -10.28
N THR A 272 -53.51 19.79 -10.10
CA THR A 272 -52.52 18.72 -10.31
C THR A 272 -52.11 18.06 -8.99
N VAL A 273 -51.81 16.77 -9.05
CA VAL A 273 -51.26 15.98 -7.93
C VAL A 273 -50.13 15.09 -8.41
N THR A 274 -49.09 14.94 -7.59
CA THR A 274 -48.12 13.85 -7.75
C THR A 274 -48.43 12.76 -6.72
N ILE A 275 -48.08 11.51 -7.01
CA ILE A 275 -48.34 10.37 -6.11
C ILE A 275 -47.03 9.60 -5.95
N ASP A 276 -46.32 9.90 -4.87
CA ASP A 276 -44.97 9.41 -4.62
C ASP A 276 -44.82 8.85 -3.19
N ASP A 277 -43.72 8.15 -2.94
CA ASP A 277 -43.32 7.80 -1.58
C ASP A 277 -42.96 9.06 -0.77
N ALA A 278 -43.09 8.97 0.56
CA ALA A 278 -42.92 10.12 1.46
C ALA A 278 -41.52 10.76 1.41
N GLY A 279 -40.51 10.07 0.88
CA GLY A 279 -39.13 10.56 0.75
C GLY A 279 -38.73 10.94 -0.69
N THR A 280 -39.66 10.96 -1.64
CA THR A 280 -39.37 11.34 -3.02
C THR A 280 -39.21 12.85 -3.14
N GLU A 281 -38.08 13.29 -3.69
CA GLU A 281 -37.78 14.70 -3.95
C GLU A 281 -37.75 15.00 -5.46
N ASP A 282 -37.47 13.99 -6.27
CA ASP A 282 -37.42 13.99 -7.73
C ASP A 282 -38.78 13.58 -8.33
N ARG A 283 -39.76 14.47 -8.16
CA ARG A 283 -41.14 14.28 -8.65
C ARG A 283 -41.21 14.60 -10.15
N ASP A 284 -41.15 13.58 -10.99
CA ASP A 284 -41.06 13.72 -12.44
C ASP A 284 -42.44 13.78 -13.13
N ASP A 285 -43.49 13.27 -12.49
CA ASP A 285 -44.84 13.20 -13.04
C ASP A 285 -45.92 13.78 -12.12
N ALA A 286 -46.95 14.36 -12.74
CA ALA A 286 -48.15 14.83 -12.08
C ALA A 286 -49.38 14.49 -12.93
N LEU A 287 -50.52 14.35 -12.26
CA LEU A 287 -51.82 14.06 -12.86
C LEU A 287 -52.82 15.18 -12.58
N SER A 288 -53.64 15.52 -13.56
CA SER A 288 -54.85 16.32 -13.37
C SER A 288 -56.08 15.55 -13.85
N LEU A 289 -57.23 15.83 -13.24
CA LEU A 289 -58.50 15.21 -13.59
C LEU A 289 -59.61 16.27 -13.54
N GLU A 290 -60.20 16.55 -14.69
CA GLU A 290 -61.42 17.35 -14.79
C GLU A 290 -62.59 16.49 -15.25
N VAL A 291 -63.78 16.78 -14.75
CA VAL A 291 -65.03 16.16 -15.21
C VAL A 291 -65.92 17.25 -15.77
N ASP A 292 -66.26 17.15 -17.06
CA ASP A 292 -67.11 18.14 -17.70
C ASP A 292 -68.60 17.97 -17.34
N GLY A 293 -69.44 18.91 -17.78
CA GLY A 293 -70.87 18.88 -17.52
C GLY A 293 -71.64 17.72 -18.17
N ALA A 294 -71.02 16.98 -19.09
CA ALA A 294 -71.56 15.78 -19.72
C ALA A 294 -71.05 14.47 -19.07
N GLY A 295 -70.20 14.58 -18.05
CA GLY A 295 -69.58 13.43 -17.36
C GLY A 295 -68.40 12.83 -18.13
N VAL A 296 -67.82 13.57 -19.08
CA VAL A 296 -66.58 13.20 -19.75
C VAL A 296 -65.41 13.57 -18.86
N TYR A 297 -64.50 12.61 -18.67
CA TYR A 297 -63.26 12.83 -17.95
C TYR A 297 -62.21 13.37 -18.92
N ARG A 298 -61.56 14.45 -18.54
CA ARG A 298 -60.31 14.90 -19.14
C ARG A 298 -59.18 14.57 -18.18
N VAL A 299 -58.23 13.77 -18.65
CA VAL A 299 -57.06 13.37 -17.86
C VAL A 299 -55.84 14.10 -18.40
N GLY A 300 -55.11 14.80 -17.53
CA GLY A 300 -53.80 15.36 -17.85
C GLY A 300 -52.69 14.52 -17.23
N ILE A 301 -51.70 14.16 -18.04
CA ILE A 301 -50.43 13.57 -17.59
C ILE A 301 -49.35 14.61 -17.86
N HIS A 302 -48.68 15.07 -16.82
CA HIS A 302 -47.69 16.15 -16.89
C HIS A 302 -46.34 15.58 -16.48
N ILE A 303 -45.39 15.52 -17.41
CA ILE A 303 -44.03 15.03 -17.16
C ILE A 303 -43.09 16.24 -17.13
N THR A 304 -42.18 16.31 -16.17
CA THR A 304 -41.17 17.36 -16.08
C THR A 304 -40.41 17.52 -17.41
N ASP A 305 -40.22 18.76 -17.86
CA ASP A 305 -39.59 19.05 -19.14
C ASP A 305 -38.06 19.15 -19.00
N ALA A 306 -37.44 18.02 -18.64
CA ALA A 306 -35.99 17.91 -18.47
C ALA A 306 -35.24 18.24 -19.78
N GLY A 307 -35.83 17.96 -20.94
CA GLY A 307 -35.24 18.25 -22.25
C GLY A 307 -35.07 19.75 -22.54
N THR A 308 -35.82 20.61 -21.87
CA THR A 308 -35.62 22.07 -21.93
C THR A 308 -34.57 22.54 -20.92
N LEU A 309 -34.44 21.84 -19.77
CA LEU A 309 -33.46 22.16 -18.72
C LEU A 309 -32.05 21.76 -19.12
N ILE A 310 -31.91 20.68 -19.90
CA ILE A 310 -30.64 20.08 -20.27
C ILE A 310 -30.41 20.29 -21.76
N SER A 311 -29.43 21.12 -22.11
CA SER A 311 -29.10 21.39 -23.50
C SER A 311 -28.40 20.19 -24.15
N PRO A 312 -28.80 19.76 -25.36
CA PRO A 312 -28.11 18.69 -26.08
C PRO A 312 -26.62 18.99 -26.29
N GLY A 313 -25.76 18.01 -26.03
CA GLY A 313 -24.30 18.12 -26.11
C GLY A 313 -23.63 18.89 -24.98
N SER A 314 -24.37 19.32 -23.95
CA SER A 314 -23.82 19.91 -22.73
C SER A 314 -23.08 18.87 -21.88
N ALA A 315 -22.27 19.31 -20.90
CA ALA A 315 -21.63 18.38 -19.97
C ALA A 315 -22.64 17.58 -19.15
N LEU A 316 -23.79 18.18 -18.80
CA LEU A 316 -24.91 17.48 -18.18
C LEU A 316 -25.52 16.40 -19.07
N ASP A 317 -25.77 16.70 -20.35
CA ASP A 317 -26.34 15.75 -21.31
C ASP A 317 -25.41 14.55 -21.52
N VAL A 318 -24.11 14.81 -21.72
CA VAL A 318 -23.09 13.75 -21.89
C VAL A 318 -22.98 12.87 -20.64
N GLU A 319 -23.02 13.45 -19.45
CA GLU A 319 -22.95 12.68 -18.21
C GLU A 319 -24.24 11.91 -17.93
N ALA A 320 -25.41 12.49 -18.22
CA ALA A 320 -26.69 11.81 -18.11
C ALA A 320 -26.78 10.60 -19.06
N ASP A 321 -26.36 10.76 -20.32
CA ASP A 321 -26.28 9.67 -21.31
C ASP A 321 -25.30 8.59 -20.85
N ARG A 322 -24.14 8.97 -20.29
CA ARG A 322 -23.19 8.02 -19.72
C ARG A 322 -23.77 7.21 -18.55
N ARG A 323 -24.56 7.85 -17.68
CA ARG A 323 -25.20 7.22 -16.51
C ARG A 323 -26.44 6.40 -16.87
N MET A 324 -27.14 6.77 -17.95
CA MET A 324 -28.38 6.17 -18.48
C MET A 324 -29.61 6.21 -17.56
N ALA A 325 -29.44 5.97 -16.26
CA ALA A 325 -30.52 5.92 -15.29
C ALA A 325 -29.99 6.20 -13.87
N THR A 326 -30.90 6.56 -12.96
CA THR A 326 -30.61 6.55 -11.52
C THR A 326 -30.57 5.09 -11.05
N LEU A 327 -29.48 4.68 -10.41
CA LEU A 327 -29.38 3.36 -9.80
C LEU A 327 -29.93 3.42 -8.38
N TYR A 328 -30.86 2.53 -8.07
CA TYR A 328 -31.47 2.40 -6.76
C TYR A 328 -30.91 1.15 -6.08
N LEU A 329 -30.01 1.36 -5.12
CA LEU A 329 -29.48 0.30 -4.26
C LEU A 329 -30.26 0.28 -2.94
N PRO A 330 -30.28 -0.85 -2.22
CA PRO A 330 -30.85 -0.90 -0.87
C PRO A 330 -30.26 0.16 0.07
N GLU A 331 -28.96 0.49 -0.09
CA GLU A 331 -28.21 1.37 0.80
C GLU A 331 -28.28 2.84 0.37
N ARG A 332 -28.21 3.12 -0.95
CA ARG A 332 -28.20 4.48 -1.51
C ARG A 332 -28.65 4.56 -2.96
N LYS A 333 -28.95 5.78 -3.42
CA LYS A 333 -29.18 6.08 -4.84
C LYS A 333 -27.91 6.61 -5.49
N VAL A 334 -27.60 6.18 -6.72
CA VAL A 334 -26.61 6.83 -7.58
C VAL A 334 -27.38 7.59 -8.67
N PRO A 335 -27.53 8.92 -8.54
CA PRO A 335 -28.43 9.68 -9.41
C PRO A 335 -27.89 9.84 -10.82
N MET A 336 -28.80 9.84 -11.80
CA MET A 336 -28.52 10.17 -13.20
C MET A 336 -28.14 11.64 -13.38
N LEU A 337 -28.79 12.52 -12.63
CA LEU A 337 -28.63 13.98 -12.71
C LEU A 337 -28.26 14.56 -11.35
N PRO A 338 -27.45 15.64 -11.29
CA PRO A 338 -27.17 16.34 -10.05
C PRO A 338 -28.45 16.84 -9.38
N SER A 339 -28.44 16.91 -8.04
CA SER A 339 -29.58 17.37 -7.23
C SER A 339 -30.06 18.77 -7.60
N GLU A 340 -29.14 19.65 -8.02
CA GLU A 340 -29.46 21.00 -8.47
C GLU A 340 -30.42 21.03 -9.67
N VAL A 341 -30.49 19.93 -10.42
CA VAL A 341 -31.48 19.71 -11.48
C VAL A 341 -32.61 18.83 -10.98
N SER A 342 -32.32 17.59 -10.56
CA SER A 342 -33.34 16.54 -10.35
C SER A 342 -34.34 16.87 -9.23
N THR A 343 -33.89 17.40 -8.10
CA THR A 343 -34.79 17.69 -6.96
C THR A 343 -35.25 19.14 -6.89
N SER A 344 -34.78 19.98 -7.82
CA SER A 344 -35.07 21.41 -7.88
C SER A 344 -35.90 21.78 -9.11
N LYS A 345 -35.27 22.24 -10.19
CA LYS A 345 -35.96 22.72 -11.40
C LYS A 345 -36.59 21.59 -12.21
N GLY A 346 -36.01 20.39 -12.14
CA GLY A 346 -36.53 19.17 -12.73
C GLY A 346 -37.63 18.49 -11.92
N SER A 347 -37.97 18.98 -10.73
CA SER A 347 -39.07 18.43 -9.92
C SER A 347 -40.32 19.29 -9.98
N LEU A 348 -41.48 18.63 -10.12
CA LEU A 348 -42.82 19.22 -10.05
C LEU A 348 -43.22 19.57 -8.60
N GLN A 349 -42.49 20.52 -8.00
CA GLN A 349 -42.68 20.96 -6.62
C GLN A 349 -44.02 21.68 -6.42
N GLU A 350 -44.70 21.34 -5.32
CA GLU A 350 -45.99 21.93 -4.94
C GLU A 350 -45.90 23.46 -4.79
N GLY A 351 -46.93 24.16 -5.29
CA GLY A 351 -47.07 25.61 -5.14
C GLY A 351 -46.10 26.43 -5.99
N GLN A 352 -45.34 25.80 -6.89
CA GLN A 352 -44.43 26.50 -7.79
C GLN A 352 -44.76 26.23 -9.26
N PRO A 353 -44.70 27.25 -10.13
CA PRO A 353 -44.81 27.02 -11.57
C PRO A 353 -43.61 26.20 -12.05
N ARG A 354 -43.89 25.21 -12.90
CA ARG A 354 -42.90 24.28 -13.46
C ARG A 354 -43.19 24.02 -14.93
N ILE A 355 -42.11 23.83 -15.69
CA ILE A 355 -42.20 23.44 -17.10
C ILE A 355 -42.45 21.94 -17.20
N ALA A 356 -43.41 21.56 -18.03
CA ALA A 356 -43.80 20.18 -18.23
C ALA A 356 -44.20 19.91 -19.68
N LEU A 357 -43.98 18.68 -20.13
CA LEU A 357 -44.62 18.11 -21.31
C LEU A 357 -45.93 17.45 -20.87
N SER A 358 -47.05 17.95 -21.39
CA SER A 358 -48.38 17.47 -20.99
C SER A 358 -49.09 16.70 -22.09
N LEU A 359 -49.70 15.57 -21.74
CA LEU A 359 -50.63 14.82 -22.57
C LEU A 359 -52.04 14.96 -21.99
N LEU A 360 -52.96 15.54 -22.76
CA LEU A 360 -54.37 15.70 -22.38
C LEU A 360 -55.21 14.69 -23.17
N VAL A 361 -55.94 13.82 -22.46
CA VAL A 361 -56.75 12.72 -23.01
C VAL A 361 -58.22 12.90 -22.69
#